data_AF-A0A0W0FUC5-F1
#
_entry.id   AF-A0A0W0FUC5-F1
#
_cell.length_a   1.000
_cell.length_b   1.000
_cell.length_c   1.000
_cell.angle_alpha   90.00
_cell.angle_beta   90.00
_cell.angle_gamma   90.00
#
_symmetry.space_group_name_H-M   'P 1'
#
loop_
_entity.id
_entity.type
_entity.pdbx_description
1 polymer ?
#
loop_
_entity_poly.entity_id
_entity_poly.type
_entity_poly.pdbx_seq_one_letter_code
_entity_poly.pdbx_strand_id
1 'polypeptide(L)'
;MSIDITEAVKAIQDMALMIDPEEDYLTIVAAEEKFAASEAKRKKELEDAHANLKSLAKLLEAARSSSTRPKTVPSAEAHVATLNELDRFKLSLAKSISDAEEQLASREAELTSLKEEARGLEDYDPALDHEKELDGTALRLTIYKGLGFEPLVERDGSVKSQSTNILQAPNQARYIESSSLARKGSRNADISGNSPHHEANQ
;
A
#
# COMPACT_ATOMS: atom_id res chain seq x y z
N MET A 1 -24.06 108.76 -59.37
CA MET A 1 -25.28 108.05 -58.95
C MET A 1 -25.57 108.47 -57.52
N SER A 2 -26.43 109.47 -57.34
CA SER A 2 -26.87 109.93 -56.02
C SER A 2 -28.13 109.16 -55.65
N ILE A 3 -28.06 108.36 -54.58
CA ILE A 3 -29.22 107.69 -54.00
C ILE A 3 -30.17 108.79 -53.50
N ASP A 4 -31.44 108.74 -53.92
CA ASP A 4 -32.46 109.67 -53.45
C ASP A 4 -32.69 109.44 -51.94
N ILE A 5 -32.46 110.49 -51.15
CA ILE A 5 -32.55 110.44 -49.69
C ILE A 5 -33.96 110.01 -49.26
N THR A 6 -34.97 110.37 -50.04
CA THR A 6 -36.37 110.02 -49.74
C THR A 6 -36.65 108.53 -49.93
N GLU A 7 -36.04 107.90 -50.94
CA GLU A 7 -36.13 106.46 -51.19
C GLU A 7 -35.38 105.66 -50.12
N ALA A 8 -34.20 106.14 -49.71
CA ALA A 8 -33.44 105.54 -48.61
C ALA A 8 -34.19 105.62 -47.26
N VAL A 9 -34.83 106.76 -46.96
CA VAL A 9 -35.64 106.91 -45.73
C VAL A 9 -36.83 105.95 -45.73
N LYS A 10 -37.52 105.81 -46.87
CA LYS A 10 -38.66 104.91 -47.00
C LYS A 10 -38.25 103.45 -46.82
N ALA A 11 -37.12 103.05 -47.42
CA ALA A 11 -36.55 101.71 -47.24
C ALA A 11 -36.17 101.43 -45.78
N ILE A 12 -35.60 102.40 -45.06
CA ILE A 12 -35.28 102.25 -43.63
C ILE A 12 -36.56 102.12 -42.79
N GLN A 13 -37.61 102.87 -43.12
CA GLN A 13 -38.90 102.79 -42.43
C GLN A 13 -39.61 101.45 -42.67
N ASP A 14 -39.56 100.94 -43.89
CA ASP A 14 -40.10 99.62 -44.24
C ASP A 14 -39.33 98.49 -43.54
N MET A 15 -37.99 98.62 -43.40
CA MET A 15 -37.18 97.69 -42.61
C MET A 15 -37.48 97.75 -41.11
N ALA A 16 -37.71 98.95 -40.56
CA ALA A 16 -38.04 99.13 -39.14
C ALA A 16 -39.38 98.51 -38.74
N LEU A 17 -40.30 98.33 -39.69
CA LEU A 17 -41.57 97.62 -39.47
C LEU A 17 -41.44 96.09 -39.54
N MET A 18 -40.35 95.58 -40.11
CA MET A 18 -40.08 94.14 -40.22
C MET A 18 -39.21 93.58 -39.09
N ILE A 19 -38.56 94.44 -38.31
CA ILE A 19 -37.65 94.02 -37.23
C ILE A 19 -38.27 94.40 -35.89
N ASP A 20 -38.54 93.39 -35.06
CA ASP A 20 -38.85 93.58 -33.64
C ASP A 20 -37.59 93.21 -32.81
N PRO A 21 -36.81 94.20 -32.36
CA PRO A 21 -35.56 93.95 -31.65
C PRO A 21 -35.76 93.24 -30.30
N GLU A 22 -36.92 93.40 -29.66
CA GLU A 22 -37.20 92.73 -28.38
C GLU A 22 -37.49 91.24 -28.59
N GLU A 23 -38.31 90.91 -29.59
CA GLU A 23 -38.59 89.51 -29.97
C GLU A 23 -37.34 88.79 -30.49
N ASP A 24 -36.54 89.46 -31.33
CA ASP A 24 -35.27 88.92 -31.84
C ASP A 24 -34.28 88.68 -30.70
N TYR A 25 -34.16 89.60 -29.74
CA TYR A 25 -33.30 89.43 -28.57
C TYR A 25 -33.73 88.23 -27.72
N LEU A 26 -35.03 88.10 -27.43
CA LEU A 26 -35.56 86.96 -26.68
C LEU A 26 -35.31 85.63 -27.40
N THR A 27 -35.42 85.63 -28.73
CA THR A 27 -35.14 84.46 -29.57
C THR A 27 -33.67 84.06 -29.52
N ILE A 28 -32.76 85.03 -29.56
CA ILE A 28 -31.32 84.80 -29.43
C ILE A 28 -31.00 84.22 -28.05
N VAL A 29 -31.50 84.82 -26.97
CA VAL A 29 -31.28 84.32 -25.59
C VAL A 29 -31.81 82.89 -25.43
N ALA A 30 -33.02 82.62 -25.93
CA ALA A 30 -33.60 81.28 -25.89
C ALA A 30 -32.80 80.26 -26.72
N ALA A 31 -32.19 80.69 -27.83
CA ALA A 31 -31.29 79.86 -28.63
C ALA A 31 -29.98 79.58 -27.89
N GLU A 32 -29.36 80.60 -27.27
CA GLU A 32 -28.15 80.47 -26.45
C GLU A 32 -28.35 79.52 -25.27
N GLU A 33 -29.47 79.63 -24.56
CA GLU A 33 -29.81 78.69 -23.48
C GLU A 33 -29.94 77.24 -23.99
N LYS A 34 -30.58 77.05 -25.14
CA LYS A 34 -30.68 75.72 -25.78
C LYS A 34 -29.32 75.20 -26.21
N PHE A 35 -28.43 76.05 -26.71
CA PHE A 35 -27.07 75.66 -27.06
C PHE A 35 -26.27 75.28 -25.83
N ALA A 36 -26.31 76.09 -24.77
CA ALA A 36 -25.65 75.80 -23.50
C ALA A 36 -26.16 74.48 -22.89
N ALA A 37 -27.47 74.24 -22.91
CA ALA A 37 -28.06 72.98 -22.44
C ALA A 37 -27.64 71.79 -23.31
N SER A 38 -27.59 71.96 -24.63
CA SER A 38 -27.13 70.92 -25.57
C SER A 38 -25.66 70.58 -25.36
N GLU A 39 -24.79 71.58 -25.17
CA GLU A 39 -23.38 71.37 -24.89
C GLU A 39 -23.15 70.68 -23.55
N ALA A 40 -23.85 71.10 -22.49
CA ALA A 40 -23.78 70.45 -21.19
C ALA A 40 -24.20 68.97 -21.27
N LYS A 41 -25.26 68.67 -22.03
CA LYS A 41 -25.70 67.29 -22.27
C LYS A 41 -24.65 66.48 -23.05
N ARG A 42 -24.12 67.02 -24.15
CA ARG A 42 -23.06 66.36 -24.93
C ARG A 42 -21.80 66.11 -24.10
N LYS A 43 -21.40 67.06 -23.26
CA LYS A 43 -20.25 66.91 -22.37
C LYS A 43 -20.48 65.79 -21.36
N LYS A 44 -21.66 65.74 -20.74
CA LYS A 44 -22.03 64.66 -19.82
C LYS A 44 -22.03 63.30 -20.50
N GLU A 45 -22.61 63.19 -21.70
CA GLU A 45 -22.60 61.95 -22.48
C GLU A 45 -21.18 61.49 -22.82
N LEU A 46 -20.27 62.43 -23.14
CA LEU A 46 -18.85 62.14 -23.37
C LEU A 46 -18.14 61.65 -22.10
N GLU A 47 -18.40 62.30 -20.97
CA GLU A 47 -17.83 61.91 -19.67
C GLU A 47 -18.32 60.51 -19.26
N ASP A 48 -19.62 60.23 -19.40
CA ASP A 48 -20.22 58.92 -19.13
C ASP A 48 -19.66 57.84 -20.06
N ALA A 49 -19.53 58.13 -21.36
CA ALA A 49 -18.93 57.21 -22.31
C ALA A 49 -17.44 56.93 -22.00
N HIS A 50 -16.69 57.95 -21.58
CA HIS A 50 -15.29 57.80 -21.21
C HIS A 50 -15.13 57.02 -19.89
N ALA A 51 -16.02 57.23 -18.91
CA ALA A 51 -16.08 56.45 -17.69
C ALA A 51 -16.37 54.97 -17.97
N ASN A 52 -17.31 54.69 -18.88
CA ASN A 52 -17.64 53.34 -19.35
C ASN A 52 -16.48 52.68 -20.10
N LEU A 53 -15.79 53.40 -20.99
CA LEU A 53 -14.60 52.88 -21.65
C LEU A 53 -13.50 52.52 -20.65
N LYS A 54 -13.28 53.36 -19.64
CA LYS A 54 -12.29 53.10 -18.59
C LYS A 54 -12.66 51.90 -17.73
N SER A 55 -13.94 51.70 -17.42
CA SER A 55 -14.39 50.53 -16.65
C SER A 55 -14.24 49.24 -17.45
N LEU A 56 -14.64 49.25 -18.72
CA LEU A 56 -14.47 48.12 -19.64
C LEU A 56 -13.00 47.79 -19.88
N ALA A 57 -12.12 48.79 -20.02
CA ALA A 57 -10.69 48.57 -20.17
C ALA A 57 -10.07 47.89 -18.93
N LYS A 58 -10.49 48.29 -17.72
CA LYS A 58 -10.06 47.62 -16.48
C LYS A 58 -10.57 46.19 -16.39
N LEU A 59 -11.82 45.94 -16.75
CA LEU A 59 -12.40 44.60 -16.83
C LEU A 59 -11.65 43.72 -17.83
N LEU A 60 -11.29 44.28 -18.98
CA LEU A 60 -10.52 43.59 -20.00
C LEU A 60 -9.13 43.22 -19.48
N GLU A 61 -8.43 44.11 -18.76
CA GLU A 61 -7.14 43.74 -18.17
C GLU A 61 -7.25 42.76 -17.00
N ALA A 62 -8.31 42.85 -16.19
CA ALA A 62 -8.61 41.83 -15.20
C ALA A 62 -8.87 40.46 -15.86
N ALA A 63 -9.59 40.45 -16.98
CA ALA A 63 -9.84 39.23 -17.75
C ALA A 63 -8.56 38.70 -18.42
N ARG A 64 -7.70 39.56 -18.97
CA ARG A 64 -6.40 39.16 -19.53
C ARG A 64 -5.47 38.59 -18.46
N SER A 65 -5.35 39.25 -17.32
CA SER A 65 -4.53 38.76 -16.20
C SER A 65 -5.07 37.44 -15.64
N SER A 66 -6.39 37.24 -15.62
CA SER A 66 -7.02 35.98 -15.22
C SER A 66 -6.86 34.85 -16.27
N SER A 67 -6.96 35.20 -17.56
CA SER A 67 -6.89 34.23 -18.67
C SER A 67 -5.45 33.85 -19.02
N THR A 68 -4.49 34.71 -18.69
CA THR A 68 -3.08 34.39 -18.83
C THR A 68 -2.69 33.48 -17.68
N ARG A 69 -2.17 32.30 -18.01
CA ARG A 69 -1.70 31.34 -17.01
C ARG A 69 -0.75 32.03 -16.03
N PRO A 70 -1.02 32.01 -14.71
CA PRO A 70 -0.14 32.61 -13.73
C PRO A 70 1.26 32.00 -13.86
N LYS A 71 2.30 32.81 -13.73
CA LYS A 71 3.71 32.37 -13.84
C LYS A 71 4.12 31.32 -12.80
N THR A 72 3.31 31.12 -11.77
CA THR A 72 3.48 30.10 -10.73
C THR A 72 3.04 28.70 -11.18
N VAL A 73 2.22 28.59 -12.23
CA VAL A 73 1.80 27.30 -12.77
C VAL A 73 2.81 26.87 -13.84
N PRO A 74 3.41 25.65 -13.76
CA PRO A 74 4.40 25.16 -14.73
C PRO A 74 3.86 25.26 -16.17
N SER A 75 4.69 25.39 -17.21
CA SER A 75 4.20 25.43 -18.60
C SER A 75 3.42 24.16 -18.98
N ALA A 76 2.69 24.16 -20.11
CA ALA A 76 1.87 23.01 -20.49
C ALA A 76 2.76 21.77 -20.72
N GLU A 77 3.93 22.01 -21.34
CA GLU A 77 4.96 21.02 -21.55
C GLU A 77 5.58 20.53 -20.24
N ALA A 78 5.91 21.44 -19.31
CA ALA A 78 6.44 21.05 -18.00
C ALA A 78 5.44 20.21 -17.20
N HIS A 79 4.15 20.55 -17.27
CA HIS A 79 3.09 19.77 -16.62
C HIS A 79 2.96 18.36 -17.22
N VAL A 80 3.00 18.24 -18.54
CA VAL A 80 2.98 16.93 -19.23
C VAL A 80 4.22 16.10 -18.88
N ALA A 81 5.40 16.73 -18.80
CA ALA A 81 6.61 16.06 -18.35
C ALA A 81 6.47 15.52 -16.93
N THR A 82 5.93 16.32 -15.99
CA THR A 82 5.69 15.86 -14.61
C THR A 82 4.66 14.73 -14.53
N LEU A 83 3.60 14.76 -15.35
CA LEU A 83 2.62 13.67 -15.38
C LEU A 83 3.26 12.37 -15.87
N ASN A 84 4.05 12.44 -16.94
CA ASN A 84 4.75 11.27 -17.47
C ASN A 84 5.75 10.70 -16.46
N GLU A 85 6.42 11.56 -15.69
CA GLU A 85 7.34 11.13 -14.62
C GLU A 85 6.58 10.44 -13.48
N LEU A 86 5.46 11.00 -13.04
CA LEU A 86 4.60 10.39 -12.02
C LEU A 86 4.02 9.05 -12.48
N ASP A 87 3.61 8.92 -13.74
CA ASP A 87 3.11 7.67 -14.29
C ASP A 87 4.21 6.59 -14.32
N ARG A 88 5.44 6.96 -14.69
CA ARG A 88 6.60 6.05 -14.61
C ARG A 88 6.87 5.62 -13.18
N PHE A 89 6.80 6.55 -12.23
CA PHE A 89 7.00 6.24 -10.81
C PHE A 89 5.91 5.30 -10.29
N LYS A 90 4.65 5.53 -10.66
CA LYS A 90 3.51 4.66 -10.30
C LYS A 90 3.69 3.24 -10.83
N LEU A 91 4.11 3.08 -12.09
CA LEU A 91 4.37 1.77 -12.67
C LEU A 91 5.55 1.06 -11.98
N SER A 92 6.62 1.80 -11.68
CA SER A 92 7.77 1.28 -10.95
C SER A 92 7.39 0.83 -9.53
N LEU A 93 6.57 1.62 -8.84
CA LEU A 93 6.11 1.30 -7.49
C LEU A 93 5.20 0.06 -7.50
N ALA A 94 4.25 -0.01 -8.44
CA ALA A 94 3.39 -1.17 -8.59
C ALA A 94 4.21 -2.45 -8.84
N LYS A 95 5.22 -2.38 -9.70
CA LYS A 95 6.13 -3.51 -9.92
C LYS A 95 6.90 -3.88 -8.64
N SER A 96 7.45 -2.89 -7.94
CA SER A 96 8.17 -3.15 -6.68
C SER A 96 7.28 -3.78 -5.61
N ILE A 97 5.99 -3.43 -5.58
CA ILE A 97 5.02 -4.05 -4.67
C ILE A 97 4.80 -5.51 -5.07
N SER A 98 4.54 -5.79 -6.35
CA SER A 98 4.37 -7.16 -6.83
C SER A 98 5.60 -8.03 -6.59
N ASP A 99 6.81 -7.51 -6.84
CA ASP A 99 8.06 -8.23 -6.58
C ASP A 99 8.23 -8.53 -5.06
N ALA A 100 7.80 -7.61 -4.18
CA ALA A 100 7.85 -7.82 -2.73
C ALA A 100 6.79 -8.81 -2.24
N GLU A 101 5.58 -8.79 -2.82
CA GLU A 101 4.52 -9.75 -2.55
C GLU A 101 4.91 -11.17 -2.97
N GLU A 102 5.57 -11.33 -4.12
CA GLU A 102 6.09 -12.62 -4.59
C GLU A 102 7.17 -13.16 -3.65
N GLN A 103 8.11 -12.32 -3.21
CA GLN A 103 9.11 -12.70 -2.22
C GLN A 103 8.47 -13.12 -0.89
N LEU A 104 7.45 -12.39 -0.44
CA LEU A 104 6.74 -12.72 0.79
C LEU A 104 6.04 -14.08 0.66
N ALA A 105 5.34 -14.33 -0.45
CA ALA A 105 4.69 -15.61 -0.71
C ALA A 105 5.70 -16.78 -0.73
N SER A 106 6.86 -16.60 -1.35
CA SER A 106 7.95 -17.61 -1.34
C SER A 106 8.42 -17.91 0.08
N ARG A 107 8.64 -16.88 0.90
CA ARG A 107 9.10 -17.05 2.28
C ARG A 107 8.04 -17.65 3.19
N GLU A 108 6.77 -17.34 2.98
CA GLU A 108 5.67 -17.99 3.70
C GLU A 108 5.55 -19.46 3.34
N ALA A 109 5.75 -19.84 2.07
CA ALA A 109 5.79 -21.23 1.64
C ALA A 109 6.97 -21.99 2.28
N GLU A 110 8.17 -21.40 2.27
CA GLU A 110 9.35 -21.95 2.93
C GLU A 110 9.12 -22.13 4.44
N LEU A 111 8.57 -21.11 5.12
CA LEU A 111 8.25 -21.20 6.54
C LEU A 111 7.22 -22.29 6.84
N THR A 112 6.26 -22.50 5.95
CA THR A 112 5.25 -23.56 6.10
C THR A 112 5.90 -24.93 5.96
N SER A 113 6.73 -25.13 4.92
CA SER A 113 7.49 -26.38 4.73
C SER A 113 8.41 -26.69 5.91
N LEU A 114 9.11 -25.68 6.44
CA LEU A 114 10.04 -25.86 7.56
C LEU A 114 9.30 -26.16 8.87
N LYS A 115 8.10 -25.59 9.06
CA LYS A 115 7.22 -25.92 10.19
C LYS A 115 6.69 -27.35 10.09
N GLU A 116 6.35 -27.82 8.89
CA GLU A 116 5.94 -29.20 8.65
C GLU A 116 7.08 -30.18 8.94
N GLU A 117 8.29 -29.89 8.46
CA GLU A 117 9.49 -30.69 8.73
C GLU A 117 9.82 -30.72 10.24
N ALA A 118 9.76 -29.57 10.92
CA ALA A 118 9.99 -29.51 12.36
C ALA A 118 8.97 -30.35 13.14
N ARG A 119 7.68 -30.30 12.77
CA ARG A 119 6.66 -31.18 13.36
C ARG A 119 6.93 -32.66 13.08
N GLY A 120 7.33 -32.99 11.86
CA GLY A 120 7.72 -34.36 11.50
C GLY A 120 8.88 -34.89 12.34
N LEU A 121 9.85 -34.03 12.68
CA LEU A 121 10.96 -34.36 13.59
C LEU A 121 10.56 -34.42 15.06
N GLU A 122 9.60 -33.59 15.50
CA GLU A 122 9.03 -33.68 16.85
C GLU A 122 8.25 -34.99 17.06
N ASP A 123 7.52 -35.44 16.03
CA ASP A 123 6.78 -36.70 16.04
C ASP A 123 7.67 -37.93 15.77
N TYR A 124 8.94 -37.72 15.39
CA TYR A 124 9.89 -38.77 15.09
C TYR A 124 10.44 -39.41 16.38
N ASP A 125 10.08 -40.67 16.64
CA ASP A 125 10.67 -41.49 17.71
C ASP A 125 11.76 -42.43 17.15
N PRO A 126 13.06 -42.13 17.37
CA PRO A 126 14.14 -42.96 16.88
C PRO A 126 14.12 -44.38 17.47
N ALA A 127 13.53 -44.60 18.65
CA ALA A 127 13.54 -45.92 19.29
C ALA A 127 12.67 -46.93 18.53
N LEU A 128 11.53 -46.49 17.98
CA LEU A 128 10.62 -47.33 17.20
C LEU A 128 11.18 -47.70 15.82
N ASP A 129 11.88 -46.78 15.17
CA ASP A 129 12.51 -47.04 13.87
C ASP A 129 13.70 -48.00 13.99
N HIS A 130 14.54 -47.84 15.02
CA HIS A 130 15.63 -48.78 15.28
C HIS A 130 15.13 -50.18 15.66
N GLU A 131 13.96 -50.32 16.30
CA GLU A 131 13.36 -51.64 16.57
C GLU A 131 12.89 -52.35 15.29
N LYS A 132 12.52 -51.56 14.26
CA LYS A 132 12.08 -52.08 12.95
C LYS A 132 13.26 -52.40 12.01
N GLU A 133 14.35 -51.63 12.09
CA GLU A 133 15.53 -51.80 11.24
C GLU A 133 16.58 -52.76 11.81
N LEU A 134 16.73 -52.82 13.14
CA LEU A 134 17.66 -53.72 13.80
C LEU A 134 16.95 -55.00 14.22
N ASP A 135 17.21 -56.12 13.52
CA ASP A 135 16.81 -57.43 14.01
C ASP A 135 17.54 -57.73 15.33
N GLY A 136 16.84 -57.50 16.44
CA GLY A 136 17.33 -57.73 17.78
C GLY A 136 17.77 -59.18 18.02
N THR A 137 17.38 -60.12 17.16
CA THR A 137 17.83 -61.51 17.18
C THR A 137 19.24 -61.63 16.61
N ALA A 138 19.52 -61.00 15.48
CA ALA A 138 20.85 -60.97 14.86
C ALA A 138 21.90 -60.28 15.74
N LEU A 139 21.52 -59.19 16.42
CA LEU A 139 22.42 -58.51 17.35
C LEU A 139 22.73 -59.38 18.58
N ARG A 140 21.70 -60.02 19.17
CA ARG A 140 21.89 -60.97 20.27
C ARG A 140 22.77 -62.15 19.87
N LEU A 141 22.57 -62.72 18.67
CA LEU A 141 23.42 -63.77 18.13
C LEU A 141 24.88 -63.33 17.96
N THR A 142 25.12 -62.09 17.54
CA THR A 142 26.47 -61.52 17.40
C THR A 142 27.14 -61.32 18.75
N ILE A 143 26.40 -60.84 19.76
CA ILE A 143 26.89 -60.71 21.13
C ILE A 143 27.22 -62.09 21.72
N TYR A 144 26.37 -63.09 21.53
CA TYR A 144 26.63 -64.46 22.00
C TYR A 144 27.88 -65.06 21.35
N LYS A 145 28.11 -64.84 20.05
CA LYS A 145 29.35 -65.23 19.37
C LYS A 145 30.58 -64.52 19.96
N GLY A 146 30.48 -63.23 20.24
CA GLY A 146 31.57 -62.45 20.88
C GLY A 146 31.90 -62.91 22.30
N LEU A 147 30.92 -63.47 23.02
CA LEU A 147 31.07 -64.06 24.35
C LEU A 147 31.51 -65.54 24.32
N GLY A 148 31.78 -66.10 23.14
CA GLY A 148 32.27 -67.47 22.98
C GLY A 148 31.19 -68.56 22.96
N PHE A 149 29.91 -68.19 22.82
CA PHE A 149 28.81 -69.12 22.62
C PHE A 149 28.53 -69.30 21.13
N GLU A 150 28.72 -70.51 20.62
CA GLU A 150 28.43 -70.84 19.23
C GLU A 150 27.00 -71.43 19.12
N PRO A 151 26.07 -70.81 18.39
CA PRO A 151 24.71 -71.32 18.25
C PRO A 151 24.68 -72.53 17.32
N LEU A 152 24.23 -73.69 17.83
CA LEU A 152 23.93 -74.86 17.02
C LEU A 152 22.58 -74.66 16.33
N VAL A 153 22.61 -74.57 15.01
CA VAL A 153 21.41 -74.42 14.17
C VAL A 153 21.00 -75.80 13.67
N GLU A 154 19.79 -76.24 14.01
CA GLU A 154 19.20 -77.49 13.47
C GLU A 154 18.68 -77.29 12.04
N ARG A 155 18.42 -78.41 11.35
CA ARG A 155 18.09 -78.45 9.91
C ARG A 155 16.72 -77.81 9.56
N ASP A 156 15.97 -77.35 10.56
CA ASP A 156 14.68 -76.65 10.45
C ASP A 156 14.77 -75.15 10.81
N GLY A 157 15.98 -74.61 11.04
CA GLY A 157 16.20 -73.19 11.33
C GLY A 157 15.87 -72.78 12.77
N SER A 158 15.55 -73.72 13.66
CA SER A 158 15.35 -73.44 15.08
C SER A 158 16.65 -73.62 15.89
N VAL A 159 16.88 -72.76 16.89
CA VAL A 159 18.09 -72.79 17.74
C VAL A 159 17.78 -73.52 19.04
N LYS A 160 18.46 -74.64 19.32
CA LYS A 160 18.37 -75.35 20.60
C LYS A 160 19.73 -75.59 21.24
N SER A 161 19.89 -74.96 22.42
CA SER A 161 20.96 -75.13 23.41
C SER A 161 22.40 -74.79 22.95
N GLN A 162 23.10 -74.06 23.82
CA GLN A 162 24.44 -73.51 23.60
C GLN A 162 25.49 -74.50 24.16
N SER A 163 26.53 -74.81 23.40
CA SER A 163 27.70 -75.54 23.89
C SER A 163 28.84 -74.57 24.21
N THR A 164 29.34 -74.60 25.44
CA THR A 164 30.54 -73.87 25.86
C THR A 164 31.79 -74.67 25.54
N ASN A 165 32.73 -74.07 24.78
CA ASN A 165 34.10 -74.57 24.63
C ASN A 165 34.93 -74.20 25.88
N ILE A 166 34.85 -75.03 26.93
CA ILE A 166 35.75 -74.92 28.10
C ILE A 166 36.96 -75.80 27.83
N LEU A 167 38.13 -75.17 27.75
CA LEU A 167 39.44 -75.81 27.67
C LEU A 167 39.62 -76.86 28.76
N GLN A 168 40.08 -78.01 28.30
CA GLN A 168 40.29 -79.27 29.00
C GLN A 168 41.43 -79.18 30.03
N ALA A 169 41.17 -79.62 31.26
CA ALA A 169 42.20 -80.07 32.21
C ALA A 169 41.68 -81.29 33.02
N PRO A 170 42.51 -82.32 33.30
CA PRO A 170 42.04 -83.62 33.77
C PRO A 170 42.10 -83.81 35.31
N ASN A 171 41.45 -84.91 35.72
CA ASN A 171 41.50 -85.66 36.99
C ASN A 171 40.44 -85.42 38.08
N GLN A 172 39.36 -86.20 37.94
CA GLN A 172 38.84 -87.22 38.89
C GLN A 172 38.95 -86.96 40.40
N ALA A 173 37.80 -86.87 41.10
CA ALA A 173 37.13 -88.03 41.71
C ALA A 173 36.06 -87.62 42.76
N ARG A 174 34.85 -88.20 42.61
CA ARG A 174 33.93 -88.76 43.66
C ARG A 174 33.33 -87.77 44.70
N TYR A 175 32.06 -87.80 45.12
CA TYR A 175 30.87 -88.67 45.07
C TYR A 175 29.68 -87.72 45.39
N ILE A 176 28.62 -87.67 44.57
CA ILE A 176 27.28 -88.28 44.76
C ILE A 176 26.43 -87.72 45.93
N GLU A 177 25.32 -87.09 45.52
CA GLU A 177 23.99 -86.91 46.17
C GLU A 177 23.89 -86.01 47.42
N SER A 178 22.87 -85.17 47.61
CA SER A 178 21.49 -85.21 47.13
C SER A 178 20.76 -83.88 47.39
N SER A 179 19.84 -83.57 46.47
CA SER A 179 18.53 -82.89 46.65
C SER A 179 18.32 -81.88 47.80
N SER A 180 17.84 -80.68 47.44
CA SER A 180 16.40 -80.36 47.47
C SER A 180 16.12 -78.85 47.64
N LEU A 181 15.18 -78.41 46.80
CA LEU A 181 14.13 -77.44 47.09
C LEU A 181 14.50 -76.02 47.59
N ALA A 182 14.43 -75.10 46.63
CA ALA A 182 13.31 -74.19 46.47
C ALA A 182 12.99 -73.16 47.59
N ARG A 183 13.00 -71.91 47.12
CA ARG A 183 12.04 -70.80 47.35
C ARG A 183 12.38 -69.72 48.39
N LYS A 184 12.39 -68.51 47.81
CA LYS A 184 11.77 -67.25 48.26
C LYS A 184 12.50 -66.46 49.35
N GLY A 185 13.31 -65.49 48.89
CA GLY A 185 13.39 -64.15 49.50
C GLY A 185 12.72 -63.17 48.54
N SER A 186 11.54 -62.63 48.84
CA SER A 186 11.30 -61.43 49.67
C SER A 186 11.79 -60.17 48.95
N ARG A 187 10.88 -59.36 48.40
CA ARG A 187 10.46 -58.03 48.90
C ARG A 187 10.74 -57.05 47.75
N ASN A 188 10.09 -55.92 47.50
CA ASN A 188 8.93 -55.20 48.00
C ASN A 188 8.73 -54.06 47.00
N ALA A 189 7.49 -53.73 46.66
CA ALA A 189 7.02 -52.39 46.26
C ALA A 189 5.50 -52.56 46.10
N ASP A 190 4.68 -52.34 47.15
CA ASP A 190 4.28 -51.02 47.67
C ASP A 190 4.02 -50.03 46.52
N ILE A 191 2.77 -49.93 46.06
CA ILE A 191 1.71 -49.06 46.60
C ILE A 191 2.04 -47.58 46.35
N SER A 192 1.50 -47.03 45.26
CA SER A 192 0.57 -45.88 45.23
C SER A 192 0.27 -45.61 43.74
N GLY A 193 -0.96 -45.60 43.23
CA GLY A 193 -2.21 -45.34 43.93
C GLY A 193 -2.37 -43.85 44.24
N ASN A 194 -2.41 -42.99 43.21
CA ASN A 194 -3.34 -41.87 43.21
C ASN A 194 -3.61 -41.34 41.79
N SER A 195 -4.81 -41.62 41.31
CA SER A 195 -5.56 -40.84 40.30
C SER A 195 -6.11 -39.55 40.96
N PRO A 196 -7.02 -38.78 40.33
CA PRO A 196 -6.96 -38.08 39.04
C PRO A 196 -7.44 -36.61 39.16
N HIS A 197 -7.55 -35.91 38.02
CA HIS A 197 -8.49 -34.81 37.70
C HIS A 197 -8.62 -33.61 38.66
N HIS A 198 -8.35 -32.40 38.16
CA HIS A 198 -9.39 -31.41 37.80
C HIS A 198 -8.76 -30.06 37.36
N GLU A 199 -9.37 -29.45 36.32
CA GLU A 199 -9.66 -28.00 36.14
C GLU A 199 -8.47 -26.99 36.21
N ALA A 200 -8.44 -25.85 35.54
CA ALA A 200 -9.38 -24.99 34.83
C ALA A 200 -8.49 -23.96 34.07
N ASN A 201 -8.83 -23.59 32.84
CA ASN A 201 -9.39 -22.26 32.51
C ASN A 201 -8.42 -21.07 32.71
N GLN A 202 -7.78 -20.63 31.63
CA GLN A 202 -7.67 -19.23 31.16
C GLN A 202 -6.90 -19.17 29.84
#